data_AF-A0A373CZR1-F1
#
_entry.id   AF-A0A373CZR1-F1
#
_cell.length_a   1.000
_cell.length_b   1.000
_cell.length_c   1.000
_cell.angle_alpha   90.00
_cell.angle_beta   90.00
_cell.angle_gamma   90.00
#
_symmetry.space_group_name_H-M   'P 1'
#
loop_
_entity.id
_entity.type
_entity.pdbx_description
1 polymer ?
#
loop_
_entity_poly.entity_id
_entity_poly.type
_entity_poly.pdbx_seq_one_letter_code
_entity_poly.pdbx_strand_id
1 'polypeptide(L)'
;MSDNVINIPRESTMKALMEMQKMAVAGGANPGAADLCYKYMVAQCTSKEQVDNLFIEWWKSQYDASKFTKVEMLERWFGRVLEDDRVHGVTFPLFATSSTAIGELTDDSVGLKCVPSTAKTQGQDDFAHLPQFWCLEVSAEKKTDGSHEIFYVEHIDDINDVRSGEHLCWVLQKNTYTKEWDEDGYRYLKMKCHQSTGYELWPEGRDRTGRVYAYAARPKYYAGIGASGKITCGTGLAPINWTSHTAGVAKWRDRGTQYSGASGKTIKFLDRMMRLKYARKGNSGTIEGCSSYNYQYTAAYSEKGVERVLLTPEQAANLFVGSSVQIGIQSGTDRNTASNYSVCRNKLITAIKDVEIGGTTYSAVYVDNGGTTFDTTAGSTYLSTDPYWSGWNDDVLGTDGSKYNYTNGKEPGMLQKIEFMNGSYLIISDELWQWSTDENGDYNFDCFVCEDQSKASGTAITEDYKKQAALTMVIPKGTTGKWAYIEDTAISDVEWPLGIDASGSGVGCKAGFDCHPAASGVRAGWCWGSLYNGGYAGLACRSSNISVGVAYWYGSVGSPGLAG
;
A
#
# COMPACT_ATOMS: atom_id res chain seq x y z
N MET A 1 31.00 -24.26 -29.18
CA MET A 1 30.99 -24.75 -27.79
C MET A 1 31.45 -23.58 -26.95
N SER A 2 30.53 -22.93 -26.24
CA SER A 2 30.77 -21.71 -25.47
C SER A 2 31.30 -22.09 -24.09
N ASP A 3 32.49 -21.59 -23.75
CA ASP A 3 33.12 -21.73 -22.45
C ASP A 3 32.27 -21.06 -21.37
N ASN A 4 31.72 -21.88 -20.46
CA ASN A 4 31.11 -21.41 -19.23
C ASN A 4 32.22 -20.93 -18.29
N VAL A 5 32.46 -19.62 -18.26
CA VAL A 5 33.25 -19.00 -17.20
C VAL A 5 32.39 -18.97 -15.93
N ILE A 6 32.59 -19.97 -15.08
CA ILE A 6 32.09 -19.96 -13.69
C ILE A 6 32.89 -18.88 -12.97
N ASN A 7 32.25 -17.74 -12.69
CA ASN A 7 32.86 -16.67 -11.91
C ASN A 7 32.87 -17.07 -10.44
N ILE A 8 33.84 -17.91 -10.05
CA ILE A 8 34.10 -18.26 -8.66
C ILE A 8 34.56 -16.98 -7.94
N PRO A 9 33.98 -16.59 -6.79
CA PRO A 9 34.48 -15.47 -6.02
C PRO A 9 35.98 -15.63 -5.78
N ARG A 10 36.78 -14.60 -6.12
CA ARG A 10 38.25 -14.64 -5.97
C ARG A 10 38.59 -15.12 -4.56
N GLU A 11 39.51 -16.07 -4.44
CA GLU A 11 39.95 -16.74 -3.21
C GLU A 11 40.31 -15.76 -2.08
N SER A 12 40.75 -14.54 -2.44
CA SER A 12 40.99 -13.41 -1.53
C SER A 12 39.75 -12.92 -0.79
N THR A 13 38.59 -12.94 -1.44
CA THR A 13 37.29 -12.49 -0.90
C THR A 13 36.76 -13.49 0.12
N MET A 14 36.83 -14.79 -0.20
CA MET A 14 36.45 -15.88 0.73
C MET A 14 37.34 -15.91 1.96
N LYS A 15 38.64 -15.63 1.80
CA LYS A 15 39.60 -15.56 2.90
C LYS A 15 39.36 -14.33 3.79
N ALA A 16 39.03 -13.18 3.21
CA ALA A 16 38.64 -11.98 3.95
C ALA A 16 37.32 -12.18 4.72
N LEU A 17 36.32 -12.80 4.08
CA LEU A 17 35.06 -13.21 4.70
C LEU A 17 35.29 -14.14 5.90
N MET A 18 36.08 -15.21 5.74
CA MET A 18 36.41 -16.12 6.84
C MET A 18 37.15 -15.44 8.00
N GLU A 19 38.10 -14.54 7.72
CA GLU A 19 38.81 -13.80 8.77
C GLU A 19 37.89 -12.77 9.47
N MET A 20 36.99 -12.11 8.74
CA MET A 20 36.00 -11.21 9.32
C MET A 20 34.92 -11.95 10.11
N GLN A 21 34.51 -13.15 9.69
CA GLN A 21 33.60 -14.02 10.45
C GLN A 21 34.27 -14.49 11.75
N LYS A 22 35.56 -14.86 11.72
CA LYS A 22 36.36 -15.13 12.93
C LYS A 22 36.45 -13.91 13.85
N MET A 23 36.60 -12.69 13.30
CA MET A 23 36.61 -11.46 14.09
C MET A 23 35.23 -11.12 14.68
N ALA A 24 34.14 -11.38 13.97
CA ALA A 24 32.78 -11.20 14.48
C ALA A 24 32.44 -12.20 15.61
N VAL A 25 32.89 -13.44 15.48
CA VAL A 25 32.77 -14.48 16.52
C VAL A 25 33.69 -14.20 17.72
N ALA A 26 34.90 -13.68 17.50
CA ALA A 26 35.80 -13.24 18.56
C ALA A 26 35.37 -11.91 19.22
N GLY A 27 34.53 -11.13 18.54
CA GLY A 27 34.10 -9.78 18.88
C GLY A 27 32.91 -9.70 19.83
N GLY A 28 32.68 -10.70 20.69
CA GLY A 28 31.63 -10.71 21.72
C GLY A 28 31.65 -9.53 22.72
N ALA A 29 32.54 -8.55 22.54
CA ALA A 29 32.70 -7.36 23.37
C ALA A 29 32.42 -6.02 22.65
N ASN A 30 32.18 -5.97 21.33
CA ASN A 30 31.90 -4.71 20.64
C ASN A 30 30.86 -4.84 19.51
N PRO A 31 29.56 -4.54 19.78
CA PRO A 31 28.46 -4.68 18.82
C PRO A 31 28.69 -4.02 17.45
N GLY A 32 29.47 -2.93 17.40
CA GLY A 32 29.75 -2.22 16.14
C GLY A 32 30.68 -2.96 15.16
N ALA A 33 31.50 -3.90 15.63
CA ALA A 33 32.44 -4.62 14.77
C ALA A 33 31.72 -5.65 13.87
N ALA A 34 30.73 -6.36 14.42
CA ALA A 34 29.90 -7.29 13.66
C ALA A 34 29.06 -6.54 12.62
N ASP A 35 28.44 -5.42 13.00
CA ASP A 35 27.63 -4.60 12.09
C ASP A 35 28.44 -4.16 10.86
N LEU A 36 29.69 -3.73 11.08
CA LEU A 36 30.59 -3.32 9.98
C LEU A 36 30.98 -4.48 9.06
N CYS A 37 31.22 -5.67 9.60
CA CYS A 37 31.48 -6.88 8.80
C CYS A 37 30.29 -7.20 7.89
N TYR A 38 29.08 -7.26 8.47
CA TYR A 38 27.88 -7.55 7.71
C TYR A 38 27.54 -6.46 6.69
N LYS A 39 27.84 -5.19 6.98
CA LYS A 39 27.74 -4.11 5.97
C LYS A 39 28.55 -4.44 4.72
N TYR A 40 29.81 -4.87 4.88
CA TYR A 40 30.64 -5.25 3.73
C TYR A 40 30.11 -6.47 3.00
N MET A 41 29.54 -7.46 3.70
CA MET A 41 28.94 -8.64 3.08
C MET A 41 27.68 -8.30 2.28
N VAL A 42 26.78 -7.47 2.85
CA VAL A 42 25.57 -7.00 2.18
C VAL A 42 25.91 -6.22 0.90
N ALA A 43 26.96 -5.40 0.92
CA ALA A 43 27.41 -4.67 -0.26
C ALA A 43 27.87 -5.57 -1.43
N GLN A 44 28.15 -6.85 -1.19
CA GLN A 44 28.51 -7.84 -2.22
C GLN A 44 27.34 -8.73 -2.66
N CYS A 45 26.17 -8.61 -2.02
CA CYS A 45 24.99 -9.38 -2.41
C CYS A 45 24.50 -8.92 -3.79
N THR A 46 23.98 -9.88 -4.56
CA THR A 46 23.39 -9.67 -5.89
C THR A 46 21.94 -10.12 -5.94
N SER A 47 21.36 -10.51 -4.81
CA SER A 47 19.98 -11.02 -4.72
C SER A 47 19.41 -10.79 -3.33
N LYS A 48 18.08 -10.68 -3.26
CA LYS A 48 17.37 -10.44 -1.99
C LYS A 48 17.59 -11.60 -1.01
N GLU A 49 17.54 -12.83 -1.51
CA GLU A 49 17.73 -14.05 -0.71
C GLU A 49 19.08 -14.04 0.03
N GLN A 50 20.16 -13.55 -0.59
CA GLN A 50 21.46 -13.43 0.08
C GLN A 50 21.42 -12.43 1.24
N VAL A 51 20.74 -11.28 1.09
CA VAL A 51 20.59 -10.29 2.16
C VAL A 51 19.69 -10.82 3.28
N ASP A 52 18.61 -11.54 2.93
CA ASP A 52 17.74 -12.20 3.91
C ASP A 52 18.51 -13.23 4.74
N ASN A 53 19.34 -14.05 4.09
CA ASN A 53 20.19 -15.03 4.77
C ASN A 53 21.22 -14.36 5.69
N LEU A 54 21.83 -13.25 5.26
CA LEU A 54 22.73 -12.48 6.10
C LEU A 54 22.01 -11.84 7.29
N PHE A 55 20.77 -11.36 7.12
CA PHE A 55 19.96 -10.84 8.21
C PHE A 55 19.70 -11.92 9.28
N ILE A 56 19.32 -13.13 8.85
CA ILE A 56 19.08 -14.27 9.75
C ILE A 56 20.36 -14.64 10.51
N GLU A 57 21.49 -14.76 9.81
CA GLU A 57 22.78 -15.10 10.42
C GLU A 57 23.21 -14.02 11.43
N TRP A 58 23.17 -12.76 11.01
CA TRP A 58 23.51 -11.62 11.87
C TRP A 58 22.63 -11.61 13.12
N TRP A 59 21.31 -11.69 12.96
CA TRP A 59 20.37 -11.66 14.07
C TRP A 59 20.64 -12.77 15.08
N LYS A 60 20.80 -14.01 14.62
CA LYS A 60 21.07 -15.17 15.50
C LYS A 60 22.39 -15.03 16.26
N SER A 61 23.40 -14.40 15.66
CA SER A 61 24.69 -14.19 16.31
C SER A 61 24.70 -13.00 17.29
N GLN A 62 23.88 -11.98 17.05
CA GLN A 62 23.94 -10.71 17.78
C GLN A 62 22.82 -10.54 18.82
N TYR A 63 21.69 -11.22 18.66
CA TYR A 63 20.52 -11.00 19.51
C TYR A 63 20.63 -11.74 20.84
N ASP A 64 20.62 -10.96 21.91
CA ASP A 64 20.54 -11.41 23.30
C ASP A 64 19.48 -10.57 23.98
N ALA A 65 18.33 -11.17 24.30
CA ALA A 65 17.18 -10.47 24.87
C ALA A 65 17.47 -9.83 26.25
N SER A 66 18.56 -10.22 26.92
CA SER A 66 19.01 -9.57 28.16
C SER A 66 19.76 -8.26 27.92
N LYS A 67 20.19 -7.98 26.68
CA LYS A 67 21.03 -6.84 26.29
C LYS A 67 20.38 -5.91 25.28
N PHE A 68 19.57 -6.45 24.37
CA PHE A 68 18.95 -5.70 23.28
C PHE A 68 17.47 -6.01 23.17
N THR A 69 16.69 -4.97 22.90
CA THR A 69 15.33 -5.08 22.39
C THR A 69 15.34 -5.39 20.89
N LYS A 70 14.23 -5.94 20.37
CA LYS A 70 14.05 -6.14 18.91
C LYS A 70 14.12 -4.80 18.15
N VAL A 71 13.63 -3.71 18.74
CA VAL A 71 13.76 -2.35 18.18
C VAL A 71 15.23 -1.96 18.00
N GLU A 72 16.07 -2.14 19.02
CA GLU A 72 17.51 -1.83 18.95
C GLU A 72 18.26 -2.70 17.93
N MET A 73 17.86 -3.97 17.78
CA MET A 73 18.40 -4.83 16.72
C MET A 73 18.05 -4.29 15.33
N LEU A 74 16.80 -3.91 15.10
CA LEU A 74 16.38 -3.37 13.80
C LEU A 74 17.05 -2.01 13.52
N GLU A 75 17.22 -1.16 14.53
CA GLU A 75 17.99 0.09 14.41
C GLU A 75 19.44 -0.16 13.98
N ARG A 76 20.08 -1.21 14.52
CA ARG A 76 21.44 -1.60 14.10
C ARG A 76 21.46 -2.12 12.67
N TRP A 77 20.53 -3.00 12.30
CA TRP A 77 20.46 -3.55 10.95
C TRP A 77 20.22 -2.45 9.91
N PHE A 78 19.15 -1.69 10.04
CA PHE A 78 18.81 -0.63 9.08
C PHE A 78 19.75 0.58 9.14
N GLY A 79 20.34 0.87 10.31
CA GLY A 79 21.15 2.07 10.51
C GLY A 79 22.65 1.87 10.31
N ARG A 80 23.16 0.63 10.41
CA ARG A 80 24.60 0.34 10.36
C ARG A 80 24.98 -0.73 9.35
N VAL A 81 24.13 -1.73 9.15
CA VAL A 81 24.39 -2.85 8.22
C VAL A 81 23.90 -2.54 6.82
N LEU A 82 22.62 -2.16 6.67
CA LEU A 82 22.03 -1.71 5.41
C LEU A 82 22.47 -0.27 5.11
N GLU A 83 23.74 -0.12 4.72
CA GLU A 83 24.34 1.18 4.45
C GLU A 83 25.28 1.08 3.25
N ASP A 84 25.14 1.99 2.28
CA ASP A 84 26.06 2.14 1.16
C ASP A 84 26.12 3.59 0.65
N ASP A 85 26.91 3.80 -0.40
CA ASP A 85 27.11 5.10 -1.04
C ASP A 85 26.30 5.29 -2.34
N ARG A 86 25.47 4.31 -2.71
CA ARG A 86 24.70 4.35 -3.96
C ARG A 86 23.60 5.41 -3.88
N VAL A 87 23.39 6.06 -5.01
CA VAL A 87 22.33 7.04 -5.25
C VAL A 87 21.40 6.48 -6.31
N HIS A 88 20.16 6.22 -5.93
CA HIS A 88 19.14 5.73 -6.84
C HIS A 88 18.28 6.88 -7.31
N GLY A 89 18.24 7.10 -8.63
CA GLY A 89 17.57 8.24 -9.22
C GLY A 89 16.60 7.89 -10.35
N VAL A 90 15.71 8.83 -10.61
CA VAL A 90 14.80 8.82 -11.76
C VAL A 90 14.50 10.25 -12.20
N THR A 91 14.29 10.44 -13.50
CA THR A 91 13.81 11.71 -14.08
C THR A 91 12.57 11.50 -14.94
N PHE A 92 11.71 12.52 -14.99
CA PHE A 92 10.52 12.57 -15.83
C PHE A 92 10.38 13.95 -16.45
N PRO A 93 9.94 14.09 -17.71
CA PRO A 93 9.47 15.39 -18.17
C PRO A 93 8.23 15.79 -17.36
N LEU A 94 8.14 17.05 -16.96
CA LEU A 94 6.88 17.63 -16.47
C LEU A 94 5.83 17.57 -17.59
N PHE A 95 4.56 17.52 -17.24
CA PHE A 95 3.47 17.35 -18.19
C PHE A 95 3.45 18.44 -19.27
N ALA A 96 3.76 19.68 -18.88
CA ALA A 96 3.90 20.81 -19.80
C ALA A 96 5.01 20.62 -20.85
N THR A 97 6.05 19.83 -20.53
CA THR A 97 7.13 19.47 -21.45
C THR A 97 6.75 18.25 -22.29
N SER A 98 6.13 17.25 -21.68
CA SER A 98 5.64 16.05 -22.37
C SER A 98 4.58 15.34 -21.53
N SER A 99 3.51 14.89 -22.19
CA SER A 99 2.41 14.16 -21.55
C SER A 99 2.76 12.70 -21.20
N THR A 100 3.98 12.24 -21.49
CA THR A 100 4.40 10.86 -21.22
C THR A 100 4.39 10.53 -19.72
N ALA A 101 3.94 9.32 -19.40
CA ALA A 101 4.04 8.74 -18.07
C ALA A 101 5.37 7.98 -17.83
N ILE A 102 6.21 7.90 -18.86
CA ILE A 102 7.47 7.15 -18.87
C ILE A 102 8.62 8.11 -18.54
N GLY A 103 9.43 7.72 -17.56
CA GLY A 103 10.67 8.40 -17.21
C GLY A 103 11.91 7.57 -17.53
N GLU A 104 13.03 8.01 -16.99
CA GLU A 104 14.34 7.36 -17.16
C GLU A 104 15.00 7.17 -15.79
N LEU A 105 15.50 5.97 -15.53
CA LEU A 105 16.32 5.69 -14.36
C LEU A 105 17.67 6.39 -14.50
N THR A 106 18.16 6.99 -13.42
CA THR A 106 19.43 7.73 -13.38
C THR A 106 20.35 7.22 -12.28
N ASP A 107 21.60 7.69 -12.28
CA ASP A 107 22.59 7.37 -11.24
C ASP A 107 22.79 5.84 -11.13
N ASP A 108 22.84 5.27 -9.92
CA ASP A 108 23.03 3.83 -9.69
C ASP A 108 21.79 2.99 -10.03
N SER A 109 20.70 3.61 -10.48
CA SER A 109 19.54 2.89 -11.02
C SER A 109 19.68 2.54 -12.51
N VAL A 110 20.66 3.10 -13.22
CA VAL A 110 20.86 2.81 -14.66
C VAL A 110 21.16 1.33 -14.86
N GLY A 111 20.35 0.67 -15.68
CA GLY A 111 20.51 -0.75 -16.02
C GLY A 111 19.81 -1.72 -15.08
N LEU A 112 19.33 -1.26 -13.91
CA LEU A 112 18.50 -2.06 -13.02
C LEU A 112 17.12 -2.28 -13.64
N LYS A 113 16.52 -3.44 -13.38
CA LYS A 113 15.20 -3.83 -13.89
C LYS A 113 14.32 -4.34 -12.77
N CYS A 114 13.03 -4.03 -12.92
CA CYS A 114 11.97 -4.55 -12.06
C CYS A 114 10.82 -5.05 -12.93
N VAL A 115 10.42 -6.30 -12.70
CA VAL A 115 9.29 -7.01 -13.32
C VAL A 115 8.48 -7.60 -12.16
N PRO A 116 7.20 -7.23 -12.02
CA PRO A 116 6.42 -7.68 -10.87
C PRO A 116 6.23 -9.22 -10.86
N SER A 117 6.13 -9.78 -9.66
CA SER A 117 5.91 -11.21 -9.42
C SER A 117 4.42 -11.58 -9.41
N THR A 118 4.16 -12.88 -9.50
CA THR A 118 2.89 -13.51 -9.16
C THR A 118 3.10 -14.60 -8.11
N ALA A 119 2.03 -15.24 -7.65
CA ALA A 119 2.13 -16.42 -6.78
C ALA A 119 2.73 -17.64 -7.49
N LYS A 120 2.76 -17.65 -8.83
CA LYS A 120 3.29 -18.78 -9.62
C LYS A 120 4.65 -18.50 -10.27
N THR A 121 5.01 -17.23 -10.42
CA THR A 121 6.19 -16.83 -11.17
C THR A 121 6.87 -15.67 -10.46
N GLN A 122 8.10 -15.90 -10.02
CA GLN A 122 8.95 -14.86 -9.48
C GLN A 122 9.43 -13.97 -10.63
N GLY A 123 9.14 -12.67 -10.53
CA GLY A 123 9.67 -11.66 -11.41
C GLY A 123 11.11 -11.28 -11.06
N GLN A 124 11.70 -10.41 -11.86
CA GLN A 124 13.03 -9.85 -11.62
C GLN A 124 12.90 -8.58 -10.77
N ASP A 125 13.65 -8.45 -9.69
CA ASP A 125 13.74 -7.20 -8.92
C ASP A 125 15.18 -6.96 -8.52
N ASP A 126 15.91 -6.21 -9.36
CA ASP A 126 17.31 -5.89 -9.12
C ASP A 126 17.47 -4.92 -7.93
N PHE A 127 16.39 -4.28 -7.46
CA PHE A 127 16.42 -3.35 -6.34
C PHE A 127 16.25 -4.05 -4.99
N ALA A 128 15.52 -5.17 -4.92
CA ALA A 128 15.07 -5.77 -3.66
C ALA A 128 16.15 -6.12 -2.63
N HIS A 129 17.41 -6.27 -3.07
CA HIS A 129 18.57 -6.55 -2.21
C HIS A 129 19.32 -5.30 -1.75
N LEU A 130 19.00 -4.15 -2.33
CA LEU A 130 19.69 -2.89 -2.06
C LEU A 130 19.18 -2.29 -0.75
N PRO A 131 20.06 -1.69 0.08
CA PRO A 131 19.70 -1.12 1.38
C PRO A 131 18.47 -0.21 1.39
N GLN A 132 18.29 0.60 0.35
CA GLN A 132 17.21 1.58 0.20
C GLN A 132 15.84 0.93 -0.08
N PHE A 133 15.83 -0.32 -0.59
CA PHE A 133 14.62 -1.00 -1.07
C PHE A 133 14.35 -2.33 -0.35
N TRP A 134 15.28 -2.83 0.45
CA TRP A 134 15.07 -4.06 1.21
C TRP A 134 13.94 -3.88 2.25
N CYS A 135 13.02 -4.85 2.27
CA CYS A 135 11.77 -4.79 3.05
C CYS A 135 11.66 -5.98 4.02
N LEU A 136 11.21 -5.69 5.25
CA LEU A 136 11.01 -6.66 6.32
C LEU A 136 9.65 -6.49 7.00
N GLU A 137 8.89 -7.57 7.13
CA GLU A 137 7.62 -7.55 7.86
C GLU A 137 7.84 -7.76 9.36
N VAL A 138 7.09 -7.01 10.16
CA VAL A 138 7.12 -7.09 11.63
C VAL A 138 5.72 -6.98 12.20
N SER A 139 5.54 -7.51 13.40
CA SER A 139 4.34 -7.31 14.22
C SER A 139 4.66 -6.33 15.33
N ALA A 140 3.92 -5.23 15.42
CA ALA A 140 4.30 -4.07 16.22
C ALA A 140 3.11 -3.37 16.90
N GLU A 141 3.38 -2.67 18.00
CA GLU A 141 2.40 -1.85 18.71
C GLU A 141 3.01 -0.51 19.13
N LYS A 142 2.28 0.60 18.98
CA LYS A 142 2.67 1.91 19.52
C LYS A 142 2.47 1.91 21.04
N LYS A 143 3.42 2.49 21.77
CA LYS A 143 3.40 2.68 23.24
C LYS A 143 3.00 4.10 23.58
N THR A 144 2.28 4.30 24.68
CA THR A 144 1.74 5.62 25.10
C THR A 144 2.77 6.75 25.12
N ASP A 145 4.04 6.44 25.35
CA ASP A 145 5.15 7.41 25.37
C ASP A 145 5.57 7.93 23.98
N GLY A 146 5.00 7.38 22.90
CA GLY A 146 5.33 7.73 21.51
C GLY A 146 6.21 6.70 20.81
N SER A 147 6.90 5.83 21.55
CA SER A 147 7.72 4.76 20.99
C SER A 147 6.86 3.57 20.53
N HIS A 148 7.51 2.46 20.15
CA HIS A 148 6.83 1.23 19.78
C HIS A 148 7.56 -0.02 20.28
N GLU A 149 6.84 -1.13 20.26
CA GLU A 149 7.37 -2.47 20.49
C GLU A 149 7.33 -3.28 19.21
N ILE A 150 8.29 -4.20 19.06
CA ILE A 150 8.31 -5.20 18.01
C ILE A 150 8.19 -6.56 18.68
N PHE A 151 7.12 -7.29 18.35
CA PHE A 151 6.80 -8.60 18.92
C PHE A 151 7.35 -9.72 18.08
N TYR A 152 7.14 -9.66 16.76
CA TYR A 152 7.55 -10.68 15.80
C TYR A 152 8.25 -10.05 14.59
N VAL A 153 9.22 -10.76 14.04
CA VAL A 153 10.07 -10.31 12.93
C VAL A 153 10.14 -11.40 11.88
N GLU A 154 9.81 -11.07 10.63
CA GLU A 154 9.95 -11.99 9.49
C GLU A 154 11.38 -12.56 9.41
N HIS A 155 11.48 -13.81 8.97
CA HIS A 155 12.70 -14.62 8.93
C HIS A 155 13.25 -15.08 10.30
N ILE A 156 12.80 -14.48 11.40
CA ILE A 156 13.23 -14.84 12.77
C ILE A 156 12.14 -15.60 13.52
N ASP A 157 10.91 -15.08 13.48
CA ASP A 157 9.71 -15.66 14.08
C ASP A 157 8.80 -16.28 13.00
N ASP A 158 7.73 -16.99 13.41
CA ASP A 158 6.76 -17.56 12.45
C ASP A 158 6.04 -16.43 11.70
N ILE A 159 5.97 -16.53 10.37
CA ILE A 159 5.31 -15.53 9.52
C ILE A 159 3.81 -15.40 9.83
N ASN A 160 3.17 -16.46 10.32
CA ASN A 160 1.78 -16.42 10.75
C ASN A 160 1.58 -15.52 11.98
N ASP A 161 2.54 -15.51 12.90
CA ASP A 161 2.52 -14.62 14.07
C ASP A 161 2.79 -13.16 13.65
N VAL A 162 3.71 -12.95 12.70
CA VAL A 162 4.01 -11.64 12.12
C VAL A 162 2.76 -11.00 11.49
N ARG A 163 1.94 -11.81 10.81
CA ARG A 163 0.76 -11.36 10.05
C ARG A 163 -0.57 -11.55 10.79
N SER A 164 -0.57 -12.08 12.00
CA SER A 164 -1.78 -12.57 12.71
C SER A 164 -2.86 -11.51 12.95
N GLY A 165 -2.48 -10.22 13.02
CA GLY A 165 -3.36 -9.14 13.44
C GLY A 165 -3.57 -9.06 14.96
N GLU A 166 -2.87 -9.85 15.77
CA GLU A 166 -2.77 -9.62 17.22
C GLU A 166 -2.23 -8.21 17.49
N HIS A 167 -1.07 -7.91 16.89
CA HIS A 167 -0.52 -6.57 16.76
C HIS A 167 -0.60 -6.08 15.31
N LEU A 168 -0.11 -4.87 15.05
CA LEU A 168 -0.13 -4.28 13.72
C LEU A 168 0.98 -4.89 12.86
N CYS A 169 0.60 -5.52 11.74
CA CYS A 169 1.55 -5.96 10.73
C CYS A 169 2.07 -4.75 9.95
N TRP A 170 3.35 -4.46 10.12
CA TRP A 170 4.07 -3.39 9.43
C TRP A 170 5.12 -3.94 8.47
N VAL A 171 5.42 -3.17 7.43
CA VAL A 171 6.60 -3.35 6.60
C VAL A 171 7.60 -2.27 6.96
N LEU A 172 8.82 -2.69 7.30
CA LEU A 172 9.96 -1.83 7.55
C LEU A 172 10.81 -1.69 6.30
N GLN A 173 11.25 -0.46 6.02
CA GLN A 173 12.30 -0.14 5.07
C GLN A 173 13.28 0.85 5.72
N LYS A 174 14.51 0.93 5.19
CA LYS A 174 15.47 1.95 5.66
C LYS A 174 14.85 3.34 5.58
N ASN A 175 15.06 4.15 6.61
CA ASN A 175 14.71 5.56 6.59
C ASN A 175 15.76 6.31 5.77
N THR A 176 15.47 6.49 4.48
CA THR A 176 16.40 7.05 3.50
C THR A 176 16.34 8.57 3.47
N TYR A 177 17.28 9.15 2.74
CA TYR A 177 17.31 10.58 2.42
C TYR A 177 16.98 10.77 0.94
N THR A 178 16.11 11.74 0.65
CA THR A 178 15.61 12.01 -0.69
C THR A 178 15.81 13.46 -1.10
N LYS A 179 15.97 13.68 -2.40
CA LYS A 179 15.98 15.01 -3.01
C LYS A 179 15.07 14.99 -4.23
N GLU A 180 14.08 15.88 -4.25
CA GLU A 180 13.15 16.04 -5.37
C GLU A 180 13.14 17.50 -5.80
N TRP A 181 13.27 17.77 -7.10
CA TRP A 181 13.29 19.13 -7.64
C TRP A 181 12.87 19.13 -9.11
N ASP A 182 12.42 20.30 -9.57
CA ASP A 182 12.10 20.56 -10.97
C ASP A 182 13.18 21.47 -11.57
N GLU A 183 13.69 21.12 -12.76
CA GLU A 183 14.72 21.86 -13.50
C GLU A 183 14.54 21.62 -14.99
N ASP A 184 14.65 22.68 -15.81
CA ASP A 184 14.57 22.63 -17.28
C ASP A 184 13.36 21.86 -17.86
N GLY A 185 12.22 21.90 -17.17
CA GLY A 185 11.00 21.21 -17.59
C GLY A 185 10.95 19.72 -17.22
N TYR A 186 11.85 19.25 -16.36
CA TYR A 186 11.92 17.89 -15.85
C TYR A 186 11.82 17.86 -14.34
N ARG A 187 11.27 16.77 -13.81
CA ARG A 187 11.34 16.41 -12.40
C ARG A 187 12.44 15.39 -12.18
N TYR A 188 13.21 15.60 -11.13
CA TYR A 188 14.23 14.67 -10.65
C TYR A 188 13.86 14.19 -9.25
N LEU A 189 14.09 12.91 -8.99
CA LEU A 189 13.99 12.30 -7.68
C LEU A 189 15.21 11.43 -7.44
N LYS A 190 15.89 11.64 -6.32
CA LYS A 190 17.05 10.85 -5.88
C LYS A 190 16.87 10.34 -4.47
N MET A 191 17.39 9.15 -4.18
CA MET A 191 17.34 8.47 -2.89
C MET A 191 18.70 7.87 -2.52
N LYS A 192 19.09 7.98 -1.24
CA LYS A 192 20.35 7.44 -0.71
C LYS A 192 20.28 7.12 0.78
N CYS A 193 21.29 6.42 1.29
CA CYS A 193 21.35 5.95 2.69
C CYS A 193 21.70 7.04 3.72
N HIS A 194 22.52 8.02 3.35
CA HIS A 194 23.10 9.00 4.28
C HIS A 194 22.73 10.45 3.97
N GLN A 195 22.76 11.32 4.99
CA GLN A 195 22.51 12.75 4.83
C GLN A 195 23.58 13.40 3.93
N SER A 196 23.16 14.27 3.03
CA SER A 196 24.05 15.17 2.28
C SER A 196 23.33 16.45 1.88
N THR A 197 24.05 17.48 1.44
CA THR A 197 23.47 18.79 1.10
C THR A 197 22.32 18.67 0.10
N GLY A 198 21.17 19.24 0.45
CA GLY A 198 19.97 19.24 -0.38
C GLY A 198 19.17 17.94 -0.36
N TYR A 199 19.52 16.97 0.48
CA TYR A 199 18.68 15.79 0.74
C TYR A 199 17.97 15.94 2.09
N GLU A 200 16.72 15.50 2.14
CA GLU A 200 15.87 15.51 3.32
C GLU A 200 15.54 14.08 3.73
N LEU A 201 15.48 13.85 5.04
CA LEU A 201 15.10 12.55 5.58
C LEU A 201 13.64 12.24 5.22
N TRP A 202 13.36 10.99 4.87
CA TRP A 202 11.98 10.56 4.63
C TRP A 202 11.11 10.75 5.89
N PRO A 203 9.92 11.38 5.79
CA PRO A 203 9.18 11.84 6.96
C PRO A 203 8.57 10.73 7.82
N GLU A 204 8.37 9.51 7.28
CA GLU A 204 7.67 8.42 7.99
C GLU A 204 8.52 7.64 9.00
N GLY A 205 9.84 7.87 9.07
CA GLY A 205 10.70 7.25 10.08
C GLY A 205 10.81 8.04 11.38
N ARG A 206 9.82 8.89 11.67
CA ARG A 206 9.76 9.74 12.86
C ARG A 206 8.51 9.44 13.67
N ASP A 207 8.66 9.25 14.98
CA ASP A 207 7.51 9.12 15.88
C ASP A 207 6.91 10.48 16.28
N ARG A 208 5.79 10.45 17.00
CA ARG A 208 5.09 11.65 17.47
C ARG A 208 5.91 12.57 18.38
N THR A 209 6.98 12.05 19.01
CA THR A 209 7.88 12.84 19.87
C THR A 209 8.97 13.54 19.08
N GLY A 210 9.08 13.21 17.79
CA GLY A 210 10.13 13.69 16.90
C GLY A 210 11.36 12.78 16.86
N ARG A 211 11.38 11.64 17.55
CA ARG A 211 12.50 10.69 17.48
C ARG A 211 12.56 10.09 16.09
N VAL A 212 13.77 10.12 15.52
CA VAL A 212 14.06 9.50 14.23
C VAL A 212 14.57 8.08 14.44
N TYR A 213 14.00 7.14 13.70
CA TYR A 213 14.42 5.74 13.61
C TYR A 213 15.20 5.53 12.31
N ALA A 214 16.07 4.52 12.32
CA ALA A 214 16.84 4.09 11.15
C ALA A 214 15.97 3.42 10.07
N TYR A 215 14.72 3.09 10.40
CA TYR A 215 13.70 2.58 9.50
C TYR A 215 12.42 3.43 9.53
N ALA A 216 11.67 3.37 8.44
CA ALA A 216 10.27 3.78 8.39
C ALA A 216 9.39 2.52 8.46
N ALA A 217 8.23 2.61 9.11
CA ALA A 217 7.26 1.52 9.18
C ALA A 217 5.93 1.93 8.57
N ARG A 218 5.42 1.09 7.66
CA ARG A 218 4.14 1.31 6.97
C ARG A 218 3.20 0.14 7.22
N PRO A 219 1.89 0.36 7.27
CA PRO A 219 0.94 -0.75 7.36
C PRO A 219 1.10 -1.66 6.14
N LYS A 220 1.12 -2.97 6.35
CA LYS A 220 1.13 -3.92 5.23
C LYS A 220 -0.22 -3.97 4.50
N TYR A 221 -1.32 -3.80 5.23
CA TYR A 221 -2.68 -3.96 4.74
C TYR A 221 -3.59 -2.81 5.16
N TYR A 222 -4.81 -2.78 4.59
CA TYR A 222 -5.94 -2.02 5.14
C TYR A 222 -6.33 -2.48 6.54
N ALA A 223 -7.19 -1.70 7.21
CA ALA A 223 -7.70 -2.06 8.52
C ALA A 223 -8.71 -3.20 8.43
N GLY A 224 -8.64 -4.11 9.40
CA GLY A 224 -9.58 -5.21 9.61
C GLY A 224 -9.95 -5.35 11.08
N ILE A 225 -10.93 -6.20 11.38
CA ILE A 225 -11.26 -6.58 12.76
C ILE A 225 -10.61 -7.93 13.06
N GLY A 226 -9.66 -7.93 13.99
CA GLY A 226 -8.96 -9.16 14.40
C GLY A 226 -9.83 -10.07 15.26
N ALA A 227 -9.32 -11.27 15.57
CA ALA A 227 -10.03 -12.26 16.38
C ALA A 227 -10.44 -11.76 17.78
N SER A 228 -9.75 -10.75 18.32
CA SER A 228 -10.09 -10.09 19.59
C SER A 228 -11.32 -9.17 19.50
N GLY A 229 -11.89 -8.96 18.32
CA GLY A 229 -12.97 -8.01 18.06
C GLY A 229 -12.51 -6.56 17.94
N LYS A 230 -11.19 -6.29 18.04
CA LYS A 230 -10.61 -4.96 17.90
C LYS A 230 -10.12 -4.69 16.48
N ILE A 231 -10.12 -3.41 16.10
CA ILE A 231 -9.47 -2.96 14.86
C ILE A 231 -7.97 -3.26 14.89
N THR A 232 -7.43 -3.72 13.76
CA THR A 232 -6.03 -4.14 13.63
C THR A 232 -5.56 -4.10 12.16
N CYS A 233 -4.29 -4.43 11.94
CA CYS A 233 -3.66 -4.65 10.63
C CYS A 233 -3.09 -6.07 10.61
N GLY A 234 -3.68 -6.97 9.83
CA GLY A 234 -3.28 -8.37 9.73
C GLY A 234 -3.83 -9.03 8.48
N THR A 235 -3.40 -10.26 8.20
CA THR A 235 -3.83 -11.04 7.03
C THR A 235 -5.18 -11.72 7.26
N GLY A 236 -5.93 -11.98 6.19
CA GLY A 236 -7.18 -12.72 6.24
C GLY A 236 -8.30 -11.98 6.97
N LEU A 237 -8.32 -10.65 6.89
CA LEU A 237 -9.33 -9.83 7.54
C LEU A 237 -10.22 -9.13 6.50
N ALA A 238 -11.53 -9.14 6.74
CA ALA A 238 -12.47 -8.35 5.97
C ALA A 238 -12.12 -6.85 6.10
N PRO A 239 -12.22 -6.07 5.01
CA PRO A 239 -11.95 -4.64 5.08
C PRO A 239 -13.02 -3.95 5.93
N ILE A 240 -12.62 -2.91 6.66
CA ILE A 240 -13.56 -2.03 7.37
C ILE A 240 -14.11 -1.00 6.38
N ASN A 241 -14.96 -1.46 5.45
CA ASN A 241 -15.77 -0.60 4.58
C ASN A 241 -17.07 -0.16 5.28
N TRP A 242 -17.91 0.61 4.59
CA TRP A 242 -19.15 1.19 5.16
C TRP A 242 -18.90 2.04 6.42
N THR A 243 -17.71 2.61 6.49
CA THR A 243 -17.24 3.34 7.65
C THR A 243 -16.72 4.69 7.15
N SER A 244 -17.21 5.77 7.76
CA SER A 244 -16.77 7.11 7.43
C SER A 244 -15.40 7.41 8.03
N HIS A 245 -14.76 8.51 7.62
CA HIS A 245 -13.55 9.00 8.29
C HIS A 245 -13.81 9.23 9.79
N THR A 246 -14.93 9.85 10.16
CA THR A 246 -15.31 10.06 11.57
C THR A 246 -15.36 8.75 12.36
N ALA A 247 -16.05 7.74 11.83
CA ALA A 247 -16.18 6.45 12.49
C ALA A 247 -14.88 5.64 12.47
N GLY A 248 -14.05 5.79 11.43
CA GLY A 248 -12.74 5.15 11.31
C GLY A 248 -11.75 5.65 12.37
N VAL A 249 -11.66 6.98 12.54
CA VAL A 249 -10.85 7.57 13.62
C VAL A 249 -11.32 7.07 14.98
N ALA A 250 -12.63 7.06 15.25
CA ALA A 250 -13.17 6.56 16.51
C ALA A 250 -12.81 5.08 16.78
N LYS A 251 -12.94 4.21 15.77
CA LYS A 251 -12.56 2.79 15.89
C LYS A 251 -11.08 2.64 16.24
N TRP A 252 -10.19 3.42 15.61
CA TRP A 252 -8.77 3.37 15.94
C TRP A 252 -8.48 3.87 17.36
N ARG A 253 -9.21 4.89 17.85
CA ARG A 253 -9.11 5.34 19.24
C ARG A 253 -9.48 4.26 20.26
N ASP A 254 -10.36 3.31 19.91
CA ASP A 254 -10.68 2.16 20.77
C ASP A 254 -9.47 1.21 20.94
N ARG A 255 -8.53 1.19 19.98
CA ARG A 255 -7.25 0.49 20.14
C ARG A 255 -6.29 1.25 21.07
N GLY A 256 -6.31 2.58 21.00
CA GLY A 256 -5.47 3.45 21.82
C GLY A 256 -5.39 4.88 21.30
N THR A 257 -4.98 5.82 22.16
CA THR A 257 -5.01 7.26 21.87
C THR A 257 -4.10 7.70 20.72
N GLN A 258 -3.13 6.88 20.31
CA GLN A 258 -2.16 7.21 19.26
C GLN A 258 -2.57 6.72 17.86
N TYR A 259 -3.71 6.05 17.74
CA TYR A 259 -4.14 5.48 16.48
C TYR A 259 -5.29 6.28 15.89
N SER A 260 -5.13 6.80 14.67
CA SER A 260 -6.24 7.42 13.93
C SER A 260 -6.51 6.80 12.56
N GLY A 261 -5.54 6.13 11.94
CA GLY A 261 -5.68 5.46 10.66
C GLY A 261 -4.45 5.62 9.77
N ALA A 262 -4.62 5.36 8.47
CA ALA A 262 -3.52 5.47 7.50
C ALA A 262 -3.07 6.92 7.29
N SER A 263 -1.78 7.06 7.03
CA SER A 263 -1.15 8.34 6.68
C SER A 263 -1.12 8.53 5.16
N GLY A 264 -1.37 9.75 4.70
CA GLY A 264 -1.15 10.13 3.30
C GLY A 264 0.30 9.98 2.83
N LYS A 265 1.27 9.98 3.75
CA LYS A 265 2.69 9.74 3.46
C LYS A 265 2.96 8.34 2.91
N THR A 266 2.18 7.35 3.34
CA THR A 266 2.28 5.98 2.80
C THR A 266 1.92 5.95 1.32
N ILE A 267 0.98 6.79 0.89
CA ILE A 267 0.62 6.92 -0.51
C ILE A 267 1.74 7.55 -1.32
N LYS A 268 2.33 8.64 -0.81
CA LYS A 268 3.51 9.27 -1.43
C LYS A 268 4.65 8.26 -1.56
N PHE A 269 4.91 7.47 -0.52
CA PHE A 269 5.96 6.44 -0.57
C PHE A 269 5.73 5.45 -1.71
N LEU A 270 4.54 4.87 -1.82
CA LEU A 270 4.24 3.93 -2.89
C LEU A 270 4.39 4.57 -4.27
N ASP A 271 3.93 5.81 -4.45
CA ASP A 271 4.08 6.52 -5.72
C ASP A 271 5.56 6.76 -6.08
N ARG A 272 6.36 7.23 -5.11
CA ARG A 272 7.80 7.46 -5.32
C ARG A 272 8.57 6.15 -5.53
N MET A 273 8.16 5.05 -4.91
CA MET A 273 8.74 3.72 -5.16
C MET A 273 8.41 3.21 -6.56
N MET A 274 7.18 3.43 -7.05
CA MET A 274 6.80 3.11 -8.43
C MET A 274 7.69 3.88 -9.41
N ARG A 275 7.95 5.16 -9.14
CA ARG A 275 8.86 6.00 -9.94
C ARG A 275 10.29 5.48 -9.92
N LEU A 276 10.86 5.25 -8.73
CA LEU A 276 12.26 4.83 -8.56
C LEU A 276 12.57 3.44 -9.13
N LYS A 277 11.62 2.50 -9.05
CA LYS A 277 11.85 1.12 -9.47
C LYS A 277 11.46 0.86 -10.94
N TYR A 278 10.43 1.54 -11.44
CA TYR A 278 9.86 1.26 -12.75
C TYR A 278 9.97 2.40 -13.76
N ALA A 279 10.45 3.58 -13.34
CA ALA A 279 10.45 4.80 -14.16
C ALA A 279 9.06 5.08 -14.77
N ARG A 280 8.03 5.03 -13.91
CA ARG A 280 6.63 5.33 -14.25
C ARG A 280 6.06 6.36 -13.29
N LYS A 281 5.39 7.39 -13.82
CA LYS A 281 4.74 8.44 -13.01
C LYS A 281 3.59 7.92 -12.13
N GLY A 282 3.04 6.75 -12.44
CA GLY A 282 1.97 6.10 -11.69
C GLY A 282 1.95 4.59 -11.94
N ASN A 283 1.12 3.88 -11.19
CA ASN A 283 1.13 2.41 -11.13
C ASN A 283 0.39 1.72 -12.28
N SER A 284 -0.58 2.40 -12.92
CA SER A 284 -1.40 1.81 -13.98
C SER A 284 -0.55 1.31 -15.16
N GLY A 285 -0.81 0.09 -15.62
CA GLY A 285 -0.07 -0.65 -16.64
C GLY A 285 1.19 -1.36 -16.14
N THR A 286 1.56 -1.19 -14.86
CA THR A 286 2.74 -1.84 -14.25
C THR A 286 2.32 -2.76 -13.11
N ILE A 287 1.68 -2.19 -12.08
CA ILE A 287 1.01 -2.91 -11.00
C ILE A 287 -0.34 -2.21 -10.81
N GLU A 288 -1.36 -2.69 -11.51
CA GLU A 288 -2.62 -1.98 -11.70
C GLU A 288 -3.37 -1.72 -10.38
N GLY A 289 -3.38 -2.72 -9.49
CA GLY A 289 -4.31 -2.74 -8.35
C GLY A 289 -5.75 -3.02 -8.77
N CYS A 290 -6.66 -3.19 -7.81
CA CYS A 290 -8.05 -3.55 -8.12
C CYS A 290 -8.85 -2.31 -8.53
N SER A 291 -8.97 -2.09 -9.84
CA SER A 291 -9.64 -0.95 -10.47
C SER A 291 -10.83 -1.34 -11.38
N SER A 292 -10.92 -2.63 -11.74
CA SER A 292 -11.79 -3.16 -12.79
C SER A 292 -12.40 -4.54 -12.43
N TYR A 293 -12.70 -4.76 -11.14
CA TYR A 293 -13.36 -5.98 -10.64
C TYR A 293 -14.82 -5.71 -10.25
N ASN A 294 -15.58 -5.07 -11.14
CA ASN A 294 -16.91 -4.50 -10.87
C ASN A 294 -18.07 -5.34 -11.42
N TYR A 295 -18.29 -6.53 -10.87
CA TYR A 295 -19.35 -7.43 -11.34
C TYR A 295 -20.57 -7.40 -10.41
N GLN A 296 -21.77 -7.43 -11.01
CA GLN A 296 -23.06 -7.64 -10.35
C GLN A 296 -23.87 -8.61 -11.20
N TYR A 297 -24.14 -9.79 -10.69
CA TYR A 297 -24.86 -10.85 -11.40
C TYR A 297 -26.07 -11.30 -10.61
N THR A 298 -27.20 -11.50 -11.31
CA THR A 298 -28.35 -12.18 -10.74
C THR A 298 -28.16 -13.69 -10.78
N ALA A 299 -28.68 -14.40 -9.78
CA ALA A 299 -28.77 -15.86 -9.80
C ALA A 299 -29.45 -16.32 -11.11
N ALA A 300 -28.85 -17.32 -11.76
CA ALA A 300 -29.38 -17.94 -12.97
C ALA A 300 -30.45 -19.01 -12.66
N TYR A 301 -30.46 -19.52 -11.43
CA TYR A 301 -31.39 -20.56 -10.99
C TYR A 301 -31.76 -20.35 -9.51
N SER A 302 -32.99 -20.72 -9.13
CA SER A 302 -33.49 -20.60 -7.77
C SER A 302 -33.20 -21.85 -6.94
N GLU A 303 -32.59 -21.68 -5.78
CA GLU A 303 -32.31 -22.75 -4.81
C GLU A 303 -32.83 -22.37 -3.42
N LYS A 304 -33.01 -23.36 -2.54
CA LYS A 304 -33.42 -23.14 -1.15
C LYS A 304 -32.40 -23.72 -0.18
N GLY A 305 -32.16 -23.01 0.93
CA GLY A 305 -31.30 -23.49 2.01
C GLY A 305 -29.88 -23.85 1.55
N VAL A 306 -29.28 -23.02 0.69
CA VAL A 306 -27.93 -23.21 0.15
C VAL A 306 -26.95 -22.16 0.67
N GLU A 307 -25.66 -22.37 0.41
CA GLU A 307 -24.58 -21.41 0.70
C GLU A 307 -23.80 -21.08 -0.60
N ARG A 308 -24.56 -20.92 -1.69
CA ARG A 308 -24.02 -20.68 -3.03
C ARG A 308 -25.00 -19.90 -3.89
N VAL A 309 -24.49 -19.29 -4.95
CA VAL A 309 -25.29 -18.70 -6.02
C VAL A 309 -24.94 -19.41 -7.33
N LEU A 310 -25.96 -19.86 -8.07
CA LEU A 310 -25.76 -20.42 -9.41
C LEU A 310 -25.72 -19.29 -10.42
N LEU A 311 -24.64 -19.21 -11.18
CA LEU A 311 -24.45 -18.27 -12.29
C LEU A 311 -24.31 -19.05 -13.61
N THR A 312 -24.35 -18.33 -14.72
CA THR A 312 -23.88 -18.87 -16.00
C THR A 312 -22.36 -19.11 -15.94
N PRO A 313 -21.82 -20.10 -16.68
CA PRO A 313 -20.38 -20.34 -16.74
C PRO A 313 -19.58 -19.09 -17.14
N GLU A 314 -20.09 -18.28 -18.08
CA GLU A 314 -19.43 -17.06 -18.55
C GLU A 314 -19.34 -16.00 -17.45
N GLN A 315 -20.40 -15.84 -16.66
CA GLN A 315 -20.39 -14.92 -15.51
C GLN A 315 -19.44 -15.39 -14.42
N ALA A 316 -19.48 -16.69 -14.08
CA ALA A 316 -18.64 -17.26 -13.04
C ALA A 316 -17.14 -17.23 -13.40
N ALA A 317 -16.79 -17.37 -14.68
CA ALA A 317 -15.41 -17.27 -15.16
C ALA A 317 -14.76 -15.89 -14.89
N ASN A 318 -15.56 -14.85 -14.64
CA ASN A 318 -15.05 -13.55 -14.26
C ASN A 318 -14.62 -13.46 -12.79
N LEU A 319 -15.01 -14.42 -11.94
CA LEU A 319 -14.78 -14.36 -10.50
C LEU A 319 -13.54 -15.17 -10.09
N PHE A 320 -12.93 -14.79 -8.96
CA PHE A 320 -11.81 -15.51 -8.38
C PHE A 320 -12.17 -16.15 -7.04
N VAL A 321 -11.76 -17.41 -6.86
CA VAL A 321 -11.77 -18.06 -5.54
C VAL A 321 -10.85 -17.27 -4.60
N GLY A 322 -11.34 -17.01 -3.38
CA GLY A 322 -10.71 -16.16 -2.38
C GLY A 322 -11.02 -14.67 -2.53
N SER A 323 -11.69 -14.23 -3.61
CA SER A 323 -12.22 -12.85 -3.67
C SER A 323 -13.51 -12.73 -2.86
N SER A 324 -13.83 -11.51 -2.45
CA SER A 324 -15.00 -11.20 -1.63
C SER A 324 -16.21 -10.76 -2.46
N VAL A 325 -17.39 -11.11 -1.95
CA VAL A 325 -18.68 -10.73 -2.51
C VAL A 325 -19.67 -10.31 -1.41
N GLN A 326 -20.68 -9.56 -1.82
CA GLN A 326 -21.93 -9.39 -1.09
C GLN A 326 -23.08 -10.05 -1.84
N ILE A 327 -24.07 -10.52 -1.09
CA ILE A 327 -25.27 -11.17 -1.61
C ILE A 327 -26.50 -10.45 -1.06
N GLY A 328 -27.47 -10.21 -1.94
CA GLY A 328 -28.71 -9.54 -1.58
C GLY A 328 -29.80 -9.75 -2.62
N ILE A 329 -30.81 -8.89 -2.58
CA ILE A 329 -31.91 -8.83 -3.53
C ILE A 329 -31.76 -7.57 -4.38
N GLN A 330 -31.79 -7.76 -5.70
CA GLN A 330 -31.69 -6.69 -6.68
C GLN A 330 -32.78 -5.65 -6.47
N SER A 331 -32.35 -4.45 -6.06
CA SER A 331 -33.14 -3.22 -6.11
C SER A 331 -32.26 -2.12 -6.67
N GLY A 332 -32.38 -1.86 -7.97
CA GLY A 332 -31.47 -1.00 -8.70
C GLY A 332 -30.05 -1.57 -8.82
N THR A 333 -29.10 -0.72 -9.19
CA THR A 333 -27.68 -1.09 -9.44
C THR A 333 -26.72 -0.48 -8.43
N ASP A 334 -27.21 0.35 -7.50
CA ASP A 334 -26.39 0.95 -6.46
C ASP A 334 -26.13 -0.06 -5.33
N ARG A 335 -24.90 -0.57 -5.26
CA ARG A 335 -24.44 -1.49 -4.20
C ARG A 335 -24.56 -0.88 -2.79
N ASN A 336 -24.73 0.44 -2.65
CA ASN A 336 -25.01 1.05 -1.35
C ASN A 336 -26.44 0.76 -0.83
N THR A 337 -27.36 0.33 -1.69
CA THR A 337 -28.75 0.04 -1.31
C THR A 337 -28.87 -1.18 -0.40
N ALA A 338 -29.64 -1.06 0.68
CA ALA A 338 -29.77 -2.08 1.72
C ALA A 338 -30.16 -3.49 1.24
N SER A 339 -31.01 -3.56 0.21
CA SER A 339 -31.41 -4.83 -0.36
C SER A 339 -30.24 -5.56 -1.02
N ASN A 340 -29.29 -4.86 -1.64
CA ASN A 340 -28.23 -5.47 -2.46
C ASN A 340 -27.19 -6.26 -1.64
N TYR A 341 -27.28 -6.21 -0.32
CA TYR A 341 -26.43 -6.95 0.62
C TYR A 341 -27.22 -7.58 1.77
N SER A 342 -28.54 -7.72 1.62
CA SER A 342 -29.42 -8.14 2.71
C SER A 342 -29.19 -9.57 3.19
N VAL A 343 -28.42 -10.39 2.44
CA VAL A 343 -28.06 -11.76 2.84
C VAL A 343 -26.71 -11.77 3.55
N CYS A 344 -25.66 -11.28 2.89
CA CYS A 344 -24.33 -11.21 3.46
C CYS A 344 -23.45 -10.17 2.76
N ARG A 345 -22.33 -9.81 3.39
CA ARG A 345 -21.34 -8.84 2.91
C ARG A 345 -19.94 -9.34 3.16
N ASN A 346 -18.99 -8.90 2.32
CA ASN A 346 -17.57 -9.19 2.48
C ASN A 346 -17.33 -10.69 2.71
N LYS A 347 -18.03 -11.59 2.02
CA LYS A 347 -17.85 -13.05 2.16
C LYS A 347 -16.96 -13.59 1.07
N LEU A 348 -16.04 -14.48 1.43
CA LEU A 348 -15.08 -15.05 0.49
C LEU A 348 -15.74 -16.11 -0.37
N ILE A 349 -15.42 -16.12 -1.66
CA ILE A 349 -15.71 -17.24 -2.55
C ILE A 349 -14.78 -18.40 -2.18
N THR A 350 -15.33 -19.54 -1.79
CA THR A 350 -14.54 -20.72 -1.38
C THR A 350 -14.32 -21.72 -2.51
N ALA A 351 -15.27 -21.78 -3.46
CA ALA A 351 -15.15 -22.62 -4.64
C ALA A 351 -16.07 -22.13 -5.76
N ILE A 352 -15.67 -22.42 -7.00
CA ILE A 352 -16.51 -22.31 -8.19
C ILE A 352 -16.51 -23.68 -8.86
N LYS A 353 -17.69 -24.29 -9.03
CA LYS A 353 -17.82 -25.66 -9.56
C LYS A 353 -19.01 -25.76 -10.50
N ASP A 354 -18.86 -26.52 -11.57
CA ASP A 354 -19.99 -26.78 -12.47
C ASP A 354 -21.01 -27.74 -11.83
N VAL A 355 -22.28 -27.48 -12.12
CA VAL A 355 -23.44 -28.23 -11.62
C VAL A 355 -24.45 -28.38 -12.75
N GLU A 356 -24.92 -29.60 -12.97
CA GLU A 356 -25.96 -29.91 -13.95
C GLU A 356 -27.35 -29.90 -13.31
N ILE A 357 -28.26 -29.10 -13.83
CA ILE A 357 -29.66 -29.05 -13.39
C ILE A 357 -30.58 -29.04 -14.62
N GLY A 358 -31.41 -30.08 -14.74
CA GLY A 358 -32.39 -30.16 -15.84
C GLY A 358 -31.74 -30.18 -17.24
N GLY A 359 -30.51 -30.69 -17.35
CA GLY A 359 -29.74 -30.71 -18.61
C GLY A 359 -29.08 -29.38 -18.98
N THR A 360 -29.04 -28.41 -18.06
CA THR A 360 -28.29 -27.16 -18.20
C THR A 360 -27.13 -27.13 -17.21
N THR A 361 -25.94 -26.81 -17.72
CA THR A 361 -24.76 -26.55 -16.90
C THR A 361 -24.80 -25.14 -16.31
N TYR A 362 -24.71 -25.05 -14.99
CA TYR A 362 -24.49 -23.81 -14.25
C TYR A 362 -23.15 -23.88 -13.54
N SER A 363 -22.60 -22.73 -13.15
CA SER A 363 -21.45 -22.69 -12.24
C SER A 363 -21.90 -22.20 -10.86
N ALA A 364 -21.74 -23.05 -9.86
CA ALA A 364 -22.02 -22.79 -8.47
C ALA A 364 -20.88 -22.02 -7.82
N VAL A 365 -21.16 -20.80 -7.37
CA VAL A 365 -20.24 -19.94 -6.60
C VAL A 365 -20.55 -20.13 -5.13
N TYR A 366 -19.71 -20.89 -4.43
CA TYR A 366 -19.81 -21.14 -2.99
C TYR A 366 -19.18 -20.00 -2.22
N VAL A 367 -19.81 -19.58 -1.12
CA VAL A 367 -19.29 -18.53 -0.23
C VAL A 367 -19.07 -19.05 1.18
N ASP A 368 -18.15 -18.45 1.92
CA ASP A 368 -18.01 -18.68 3.36
C ASP A 368 -18.97 -17.77 4.15
N ASN A 369 -20.17 -18.27 4.40
CA ASN A 369 -21.19 -17.64 5.23
C ASN A 369 -21.30 -18.32 6.61
N GLY A 370 -20.25 -19.01 7.06
CA GLY A 370 -20.21 -19.69 8.36
C GLY A 370 -21.29 -20.75 8.52
N GLY A 371 -21.72 -21.40 7.43
CA GLY A 371 -22.77 -22.42 7.45
C GLY A 371 -24.20 -21.86 7.52
N THR A 372 -24.38 -20.54 7.50
CA THR A 372 -25.71 -19.93 7.42
C THR A 372 -26.22 -20.00 5.98
N THR A 373 -27.31 -20.72 5.77
CA THR A 373 -27.90 -20.92 4.45
C THR A 373 -28.91 -19.83 4.09
N PHE A 374 -29.18 -19.68 2.79
CA PHE A 374 -30.13 -18.73 2.23
C PHE A 374 -30.82 -19.29 0.99
N ASP A 375 -31.94 -18.68 0.62
CA ASP A 375 -32.65 -18.98 -0.62
C ASP A 375 -32.16 -18.04 -1.72
N THR A 376 -32.04 -18.56 -2.94
CA THR A 376 -31.77 -17.78 -4.15
C THR A 376 -33.00 -17.76 -5.04
N THR A 377 -33.24 -16.62 -5.68
CA THR A 377 -34.30 -16.44 -6.67
C THR A 377 -33.67 -16.02 -7.99
N ALA A 378 -33.90 -16.82 -9.03
CA ALA A 378 -33.44 -16.54 -10.37
C ALA A 378 -33.91 -15.15 -10.84
N GLY A 379 -32.97 -14.37 -11.40
CA GLY A 379 -33.24 -13.01 -11.87
C GLY A 379 -33.47 -11.97 -10.78
N SER A 380 -33.25 -12.29 -9.48
CA SER A 380 -33.50 -11.36 -8.37
C SER A 380 -32.42 -11.39 -7.30
N THR A 381 -31.94 -12.56 -6.88
CA THR A 381 -30.81 -12.62 -5.93
C THR A 381 -29.53 -12.14 -6.61
N TYR A 382 -28.89 -11.12 -6.06
CA TYR A 382 -27.64 -10.56 -6.55
C TYR A 382 -26.43 -11.17 -5.86
N LEU A 383 -25.40 -11.43 -6.65
CA LEU A 383 -24.02 -11.59 -6.21
C LEU A 383 -23.22 -10.42 -6.79
N SER A 384 -22.59 -9.63 -5.93
CA SER A 384 -21.78 -8.48 -6.30
C SER A 384 -20.38 -8.63 -5.75
N THR A 385 -19.37 -8.31 -6.55
CA THR A 385 -18.00 -8.24 -6.05
C THR A 385 -17.83 -7.10 -5.05
N ASP A 386 -17.03 -7.36 -4.01
CA ASP A 386 -16.71 -6.45 -2.90
C ASP A 386 -15.20 -6.24 -2.79
N PRO A 387 -14.74 -5.18 -2.08
CA PRO A 387 -13.32 -4.98 -1.80
C PRO A 387 -12.71 -6.18 -1.07
N TYR A 388 -11.51 -6.56 -1.50
CA TYR A 388 -10.77 -7.73 -1.05
C TYR A 388 -10.47 -7.69 0.45
N TRP A 389 -10.47 -8.88 1.05
CA TRP A 389 -9.86 -9.11 2.34
C TRP A 389 -8.35 -8.91 2.25
N SER A 390 -7.73 -8.54 3.35
CA SER A 390 -6.27 -8.41 3.43
C SER A 390 -5.57 -9.74 3.20
N GLY A 391 -4.37 -9.68 2.63
CA GLY A 391 -3.52 -10.87 2.44
C GLY A 391 -3.75 -11.59 1.11
N TRP A 392 -4.40 -10.94 0.14
CA TRP A 392 -4.56 -11.50 -1.20
C TRP A 392 -3.21 -11.85 -1.84
N ASN A 393 -2.21 -10.98 -1.62
CA ASN A 393 -0.87 -11.08 -2.19
C ASN A 393 0.17 -11.76 -1.29
N ASP A 394 -0.23 -12.42 -0.19
CA ASP A 394 0.70 -12.98 0.78
C ASP A 394 1.57 -14.14 0.27
N ASP A 395 1.14 -14.78 -0.81
CA ASP A 395 1.82 -15.86 -1.51
C ASP A 395 2.54 -15.42 -2.80
N VAL A 396 2.57 -14.11 -3.09
CA VAL A 396 3.37 -13.58 -4.21
C VAL A 396 4.85 -13.79 -3.92
N LEU A 397 5.58 -14.34 -4.89
CA LEU A 397 6.96 -14.80 -4.71
C LEU A 397 8.01 -13.68 -4.61
N GLY A 398 7.63 -12.42 -4.85
CA GLY A 398 8.52 -11.26 -4.78
C GLY A 398 7.97 -10.16 -3.88
N THR A 399 8.69 -9.04 -3.80
CA THR A 399 8.28 -7.85 -3.01
C THR A 399 7.26 -6.97 -3.70
N ASP A 400 7.17 -7.09 -5.03
CA ASP A 400 6.24 -6.35 -5.87
C ASP A 400 5.46 -7.33 -6.74
N GLY A 401 4.17 -7.08 -6.99
CA GLY A 401 3.38 -7.99 -7.80
C GLY A 401 1.88 -7.97 -7.56
N SER A 402 1.24 -9.02 -8.04
CA SER A 402 -0.14 -9.37 -7.73
C SER A 402 -0.35 -10.87 -7.95
N LYS A 403 -1.22 -11.50 -7.17
CA LYS A 403 -1.35 -12.97 -7.06
C LYS A 403 -1.43 -13.69 -8.41
N TYR A 404 -2.31 -13.26 -9.32
CA TYR A 404 -2.48 -13.91 -10.62
C TYR A 404 -2.00 -13.06 -11.79
N ASN A 405 -2.37 -11.79 -11.84
CA ASN A 405 -2.01 -10.88 -12.92
C ASN A 405 -1.98 -9.42 -12.43
N TYR A 406 -0.78 -8.85 -12.44
CA TYR A 406 -0.52 -7.50 -11.96
C TYR A 406 -0.96 -6.37 -12.91
N THR A 407 -1.59 -6.64 -14.06
CA THR A 407 -1.99 -5.61 -15.05
C THR A 407 -3.48 -5.59 -15.40
N ASN A 408 -4.27 -6.59 -15.00
CA ASN A 408 -5.66 -6.72 -15.46
C ASN A 408 -6.67 -5.84 -14.71
N GLY A 409 -6.25 -5.19 -13.62
CA GLY A 409 -7.11 -4.37 -12.78
C GLY A 409 -8.09 -5.13 -11.89
N LYS A 410 -8.02 -6.47 -11.82
CA LYS A 410 -9.02 -7.28 -11.10
C LYS A 410 -8.65 -7.58 -9.64
N GLU A 411 -7.42 -7.33 -9.24
CA GLU A 411 -6.87 -7.79 -7.97
C GLU A 411 -5.98 -6.74 -7.30
N PRO A 412 -5.86 -6.75 -5.96
CA PRO A 412 -4.96 -5.85 -5.24
C PRO A 412 -3.53 -5.90 -5.76
N GLY A 413 -2.85 -4.77 -5.73
CA GLY A 413 -1.42 -4.69 -6.05
C GLY A 413 -0.57 -4.86 -4.79
N MET A 414 0.69 -5.25 -4.96
CA MET A 414 1.71 -5.23 -3.91
C MET A 414 2.94 -4.48 -4.43
N LEU A 415 3.47 -3.56 -3.64
CA LEU A 415 4.69 -2.82 -3.94
C LEU A 415 5.49 -2.67 -2.64
N GLN A 416 6.76 -3.10 -2.64
CA GLN A 416 7.59 -3.09 -1.44
C GLN A 416 6.92 -3.83 -0.26
N LYS A 417 6.31 -4.99 -0.53
CA LYS A 417 5.49 -5.82 0.37
C LYS A 417 4.20 -5.19 0.91
N ILE A 418 3.87 -3.96 0.54
CA ILE A 418 2.63 -3.29 0.98
C ILE A 418 1.53 -3.59 -0.03
N GLU A 419 0.40 -4.12 0.45
CA GLU A 419 -0.80 -4.37 -0.35
C GLU A 419 -1.60 -3.06 -0.52
N PHE A 420 -1.93 -2.71 -1.76
CA PHE A 420 -2.62 -1.48 -2.09
C PHE A 420 -3.77 -1.70 -3.08
N MET A 421 -4.71 -0.76 -3.13
CA MET A 421 -5.88 -0.80 -4.02
C MET A 421 -6.65 -2.13 -3.90
N ASN A 422 -7.21 -2.41 -2.72
CA ASN A 422 -7.97 -3.63 -2.47
C ASN A 422 -9.36 -3.65 -3.16
N GLY A 423 -9.67 -2.67 -4.00
CA GLY A 423 -10.99 -2.49 -4.62
C GLY A 423 -11.88 -1.47 -3.91
N SER A 424 -11.38 -0.86 -2.83
CA SER A 424 -11.97 0.30 -2.16
C SER A 424 -11.00 1.48 -2.16
N TYR A 425 -11.55 2.69 -2.02
CA TYR A 425 -10.75 3.84 -1.66
C TYR A 425 -10.12 3.61 -0.28
N LEU A 426 -8.85 3.99 -0.15
CA LEU A 426 -8.21 4.14 1.15
C LEU A 426 -8.71 5.44 1.79
N ILE A 427 -9.26 5.34 3.00
CA ILE A 427 -9.57 6.48 3.84
C ILE A 427 -8.37 6.77 4.74
N ILE A 428 -7.69 7.89 4.49
CA ILE A 428 -6.60 8.40 5.34
C ILE A 428 -7.15 9.27 6.48
N SER A 429 -6.39 9.37 7.57
CA SER A 429 -6.84 10.00 8.82
C SER A 429 -6.09 11.29 9.18
N ASP A 430 -4.85 11.43 8.74
CA ASP A 430 -3.99 12.58 9.03
C ASP A 430 -4.22 13.75 8.07
N GLU A 431 -4.98 13.55 7.00
CA GLU A 431 -5.37 14.61 6.08
C GLU A 431 -6.86 14.92 6.15
N LEU A 432 -7.17 16.22 6.14
CA LEU A 432 -8.48 16.75 5.81
C LEU A 432 -8.32 17.77 4.69
N TRP A 433 -9.28 17.78 3.76
CA TRP A 433 -9.24 18.71 2.65
C TRP A 433 -10.41 19.69 2.75
N GLN A 434 -10.27 20.87 2.16
CA GLN A 434 -11.31 21.90 2.28
C GLN A 434 -11.56 22.61 0.97
N TRP A 435 -12.83 22.69 0.60
CA TRP A 435 -13.29 23.62 -0.41
C TRP A 435 -13.53 25.00 0.19
N SER A 436 -13.19 26.04 -0.56
CA SER A 436 -13.58 27.43 -0.32
C SER A 436 -13.73 28.18 -1.65
N THR A 437 -14.19 29.43 -1.61
CA THR A 437 -14.24 30.32 -2.78
C THR A 437 -13.44 31.58 -2.50
N ASP A 438 -12.66 32.04 -3.48
CA ASP A 438 -11.92 33.30 -3.38
C ASP A 438 -12.77 34.52 -3.80
N GLU A 439 -12.14 35.71 -3.81
CA GLU A 439 -12.78 36.97 -4.18
C GLU A 439 -13.22 37.02 -5.66
N ASN A 440 -12.59 36.23 -6.53
CA ASN A 440 -12.95 36.12 -7.96
C ASN A 440 -14.12 35.16 -8.20
N GLY A 441 -14.48 34.37 -7.18
CA GLY A 441 -15.49 33.33 -7.28
C GLY A 441 -14.94 31.98 -7.75
N ASP A 442 -13.61 31.85 -7.86
CA ASP A 442 -12.94 30.59 -8.16
C ASP A 442 -12.90 29.71 -6.91
N TYR A 443 -12.89 28.40 -7.10
CA TYR A 443 -12.88 27.43 -6.00
C TYR A 443 -11.45 27.08 -5.62
N ASN A 444 -11.14 27.13 -4.32
CA ASN A 444 -9.89 26.62 -3.78
C ASN A 444 -10.12 25.26 -3.13
N PHE A 445 -9.23 24.32 -3.41
CA PHE A 445 -9.17 23.04 -2.72
C PHE A 445 -7.84 22.91 -1.98
N ASP A 446 -7.92 22.95 -0.65
CA ASP A 446 -6.78 23.03 0.25
C ASP A 446 -6.50 21.68 0.93
N CYS A 447 -5.23 21.32 1.05
CA CYS A 447 -4.78 20.19 1.88
C CYS A 447 -4.35 20.65 3.28
N PHE A 448 -4.87 19.98 4.32
CA PHE A 448 -4.46 20.16 5.71
C PHE A 448 -3.95 18.84 6.28
N VAL A 449 -2.79 18.89 6.94
CA VAL A 449 -2.12 17.71 7.51
C VAL A 449 -1.99 17.84 9.02
N CYS A 450 -2.38 16.80 9.75
CA CYS A 450 -2.14 16.63 11.18
C CYS A 450 -1.00 15.64 11.39
N GLU A 451 0.18 16.14 11.77
CA GLU A 451 1.37 15.32 11.98
C GLU A 451 1.22 14.37 13.17
N ASP A 452 0.64 14.82 14.29
CA ASP A 452 0.43 13.99 15.48
C ASP A 452 -0.86 13.15 15.34
N GLN A 453 -0.71 11.85 15.20
CA GLN A 453 -1.82 10.92 15.03
C GLN A 453 -2.75 10.89 16.26
N SER A 454 -2.28 11.28 17.45
CA SER A 454 -3.14 11.40 18.64
C SER A 454 -4.06 12.63 18.62
N LYS A 455 -3.79 13.58 17.71
CA LYS A 455 -4.53 14.83 17.53
C LYS A 455 -5.44 14.84 16.31
N ALA A 456 -5.28 13.87 15.41
CA ALA A 456 -6.16 13.72 14.26
C ALA A 456 -7.64 13.69 14.68
N SER A 457 -8.44 14.48 13.98
CA SER A 457 -9.83 14.77 14.28
C SER A 457 -10.73 14.12 13.25
N GLY A 458 -11.73 13.37 13.71
CA GLY A 458 -12.69 12.72 12.83
C GLY A 458 -13.75 13.64 12.23
N THR A 459 -13.84 14.91 12.64
CA THR A 459 -15.02 15.76 12.37
C THR A 459 -14.71 17.12 11.76
N ALA A 460 -13.53 17.68 12.02
CA ALA A 460 -13.18 19.04 11.60
C ALA A 460 -11.67 19.28 11.59
N ILE A 461 -11.24 20.27 10.81
CA ILE A 461 -9.88 20.82 10.82
C ILE A 461 -9.70 21.60 12.12
N THR A 462 -8.83 21.12 13.01
CA THR A 462 -8.48 21.76 14.29
C THR A 462 -7.20 22.58 14.16
N GLU A 463 -6.72 23.17 15.26
CA GLU A 463 -5.43 23.89 15.29
C GLU A 463 -4.21 23.01 15.04
N ASP A 464 -4.33 21.70 15.27
CA ASP A 464 -3.27 20.70 15.03
C ASP A 464 -3.07 20.42 13.53
N TYR A 465 -4.08 20.70 12.71
CA TYR A 465 -4.00 20.57 11.26
C TYR A 465 -3.34 21.81 10.65
N LYS A 466 -2.26 21.60 9.89
CA LYS A 466 -1.54 22.67 9.19
C LYS A 466 -1.90 22.68 7.71
N LYS A 467 -2.38 23.84 7.24
CA LYS A 467 -2.60 24.09 5.81
C LYS A 467 -1.26 23.99 5.08
N GLN A 468 -1.22 23.16 4.05
CA GLN A 468 -0.07 23.05 3.16
C GLN A 468 -0.24 24.08 2.04
N ALA A 469 0.33 25.28 2.23
CA ALA A 469 0.07 26.41 1.34
C ALA A 469 0.39 26.12 -0.14
N ALA A 470 1.47 25.37 -0.39
CA ALA A 470 1.89 24.95 -1.74
C ALA A 470 0.95 23.91 -2.38
N LEU A 471 0.00 23.36 -1.62
CA LEU A 471 -0.95 22.31 -2.04
C LEU A 471 -2.39 22.86 -2.17
N THR A 472 -2.51 24.12 -2.55
CA THR A 472 -3.82 24.73 -2.89
C THR A 472 -4.07 24.55 -4.38
N MET A 473 -5.15 23.85 -4.75
CA MET A 473 -5.61 23.81 -6.15
C MET A 473 -6.64 24.92 -6.39
N VAL A 474 -6.49 25.67 -7.48
CA VAL A 474 -7.44 26.70 -7.90
C VAL A 474 -8.23 26.20 -9.10
N ILE A 475 -9.55 26.15 -8.97
CA ILE A 475 -10.46 25.63 -9.99
C ILE A 475 -11.41 26.76 -10.44
N PRO A 476 -11.50 27.06 -11.75
CA PRO A 476 -12.28 28.18 -12.24
C PRO A 476 -13.76 28.11 -11.84
N LYS A 477 -14.34 29.28 -11.57
CA LYS A 477 -15.77 29.46 -11.34
C LYS A 477 -16.60 28.81 -12.45
N GLY A 478 -17.67 28.13 -12.05
CA GLY A 478 -18.58 27.47 -13.00
C GLY A 478 -18.14 26.08 -13.44
N THR A 479 -16.97 25.60 -12.98
CA THR A 479 -16.58 24.19 -13.15
C THR A 479 -17.61 23.26 -12.49
N THR A 480 -18.17 22.34 -13.27
CA THR A 480 -19.10 21.32 -12.78
C THR A 480 -18.37 20.06 -12.34
N GLY A 481 -18.99 19.29 -11.43
CA GLY A 481 -18.42 18.05 -10.93
C GLY A 481 -18.12 17.03 -12.03
N LYS A 482 -16.87 16.54 -12.10
CA LYS A 482 -16.42 15.53 -13.07
C LYS A 482 -15.15 14.83 -12.61
N TRP A 483 -14.91 13.65 -13.18
CA TRP A 483 -13.57 13.08 -13.22
C TRP A 483 -12.66 13.85 -14.18
N ALA A 484 -11.42 14.02 -13.75
CA ALA A 484 -10.36 14.68 -14.47
C ALA A 484 -9.05 13.86 -14.29
N TYR A 485 -8.10 13.93 -15.21
CA TYR A 485 -6.85 13.16 -15.12
C TYR A 485 -5.70 14.03 -14.65
N ILE A 486 -4.85 13.48 -13.80
CA ILE A 486 -3.77 14.20 -13.15
C ILE A 486 -2.55 14.29 -14.08
N GLU A 487 -2.02 15.50 -14.21
CA GLU A 487 -0.86 15.83 -15.05
C GLU A 487 0.46 15.45 -14.36
N ASP A 488 0.69 16.07 -13.20
CA ASP A 488 1.83 15.88 -12.31
C ASP A 488 1.36 15.97 -10.85
N THR A 489 2.20 15.56 -9.92
CA THR A 489 1.94 15.67 -8.47
C THR A 489 2.91 16.64 -7.80
N ALA A 490 2.67 17.06 -6.57
CA ALA A 490 3.48 18.08 -5.89
C ALA A 490 4.77 17.48 -5.30
N ILE A 491 5.78 18.34 -5.13
CA ILE A 491 6.95 18.06 -4.28
C ILE A 491 6.58 18.47 -2.85
N SER A 492 6.08 17.53 -2.05
CA SER A 492 5.56 17.76 -0.69
C SER A 492 5.58 16.48 0.12
N ASP A 493 5.34 16.53 1.44
CA ASP A 493 5.34 15.35 2.31
C ASP A 493 4.19 14.37 2.06
N VAL A 494 3.11 14.84 1.44
CA VAL A 494 1.96 14.01 1.02
C VAL A 494 1.79 14.05 -0.49
N GLU A 495 1.05 13.09 -1.03
CA GLU A 495 0.80 12.99 -2.47
C GLU A 495 -0.41 13.83 -2.87
N TRP A 496 -0.17 14.82 -3.74
CA TRP A 496 -1.16 15.84 -4.13
C TRP A 496 -1.07 16.20 -5.62
N PRO A 497 -2.18 16.39 -6.35
CA PRO A 497 -2.16 16.84 -7.75
C PRO A 497 -1.66 18.28 -7.92
N LEU A 498 -0.87 18.57 -8.96
CA LEU A 498 -0.54 19.94 -9.39
C LEU A 498 -1.42 20.44 -10.54
N GLY A 499 -1.96 19.53 -11.35
CA GLY A 499 -2.80 19.83 -12.50
C GLY A 499 -3.70 18.66 -12.83
N ILE A 500 -4.88 18.94 -13.42
CA ILE A 500 -5.94 17.96 -13.65
C ILE A 500 -6.52 17.99 -15.07
N ASP A 501 -5.79 18.55 -16.05
CA ASP A 501 -6.27 18.67 -17.43
C ASP A 501 -5.64 17.64 -18.40
N ALA A 502 -5.05 16.57 -17.85
CA ALA A 502 -4.52 15.50 -18.70
C ALA A 502 -5.63 14.84 -19.54
N SER A 503 -5.28 14.43 -20.77
CA SER A 503 -6.27 14.03 -21.77
C SER A 503 -6.85 12.62 -21.59
N GLY A 504 -6.32 11.80 -20.68
CA GLY A 504 -6.74 10.41 -20.54
C GLY A 504 -5.88 9.57 -19.58
N SER A 505 -6.29 8.33 -19.35
CA SER A 505 -5.59 7.35 -18.50
C SER A 505 -4.25 6.84 -19.07
N GLY A 506 -3.88 7.24 -20.29
CA GLY A 506 -2.61 6.88 -20.93
C GLY A 506 -1.47 7.87 -20.70
N VAL A 507 -1.74 9.03 -20.10
CA VAL A 507 -0.80 10.16 -19.98
C VAL A 507 -0.71 10.69 -18.54
N GLY A 508 0.29 11.55 -18.27
CA GLY A 508 0.50 12.16 -16.96
C GLY A 508 0.74 11.12 -15.87
N CYS A 509 0.06 11.26 -14.72
CA CYS A 509 0.15 10.30 -13.62
C CYS A 509 -0.68 9.03 -13.84
N LYS A 510 -1.46 8.93 -14.93
CA LYS A 510 -2.38 7.82 -15.22
C LYS A 510 -3.33 7.49 -14.05
N ALA A 511 -3.81 8.54 -13.39
CA ALA A 511 -4.74 8.49 -12.27
C ALA A 511 -5.66 9.72 -12.31
N GLY A 512 -6.82 9.63 -11.68
CA GLY A 512 -7.87 10.65 -11.72
C GLY A 512 -8.00 11.48 -10.45
N PHE A 513 -8.55 12.68 -10.61
CA PHE A 513 -9.09 13.50 -9.55
C PHE A 513 -10.60 13.65 -9.76
N ASP A 514 -11.39 13.16 -8.81
CA ASP A 514 -12.84 13.35 -8.80
C ASP A 514 -13.13 14.76 -8.28
N CYS A 515 -13.17 15.72 -9.20
CA CYS A 515 -13.29 17.14 -8.94
C CYS A 515 -14.77 17.49 -8.77
N HIS A 516 -15.18 17.83 -7.55
CA HIS A 516 -16.53 18.28 -7.21
C HIS A 516 -16.44 19.62 -6.45
N PRO A 517 -16.20 20.73 -7.18
CA PRO A 517 -16.04 22.04 -6.56
C PRO A 517 -17.26 22.42 -5.72
N ALA A 518 -17.00 23.07 -4.58
CA ALA A 518 -18.03 23.54 -3.67
C ALA A 518 -17.64 24.91 -3.11
N ALA A 519 -18.63 25.74 -2.76
CA ALA A 519 -18.35 27.05 -2.18
C ALA A 519 -17.67 26.96 -0.80
N SER A 520 -17.92 25.87 -0.07
CA SER A 520 -17.26 25.56 1.19
C SER A 520 -17.38 24.07 1.53
N GLY A 521 -16.53 23.62 2.44
CA GLY A 521 -16.77 22.40 3.22
C GLY A 521 -15.55 21.48 3.34
N VAL A 522 -15.49 20.78 4.47
CA VAL A 522 -14.44 19.81 4.77
C VAL A 522 -14.72 18.48 4.06
N ARG A 523 -13.67 17.83 3.59
CA ARG A 523 -13.67 16.54 2.90
C ARG A 523 -12.70 15.59 3.58
N ALA A 524 -13.05 14.32 3.59
CA ALA A 524 -12.16 13.26 4.02
C ALA A 524 -11.19 12.87 2.91
N GLY A 525 -9.99 12.46 3.28
CA GLY A 525 -9.00 11.95 2.34
C GLY A 525 -9.39 10.57 1.79
N TRP A 526 -10.08 10.53 0.65
CA TRP A 526 -10.41 9.28 -0.07
C TRP A 526 -9.48 9.12 -1.27
N CYS A 527 -8.66 8.08 -1.22
CA CYS A 527 -7.51 7.89 -2.09
C CYS A 527 -7.62 6.60 -2.92
N TRP A 528 -6.82 6.50 -3.99
CA TRP A 528 -6.59 5.32 -4.83
C TRP A 528 -7.72 4.90 -5.79
N GLY A 529 -8.96 5.27 -5.54
CA GLY A 529 -10.08 4.78 -6.33
C GLY A 529 -10.57 3.41 -5.86
N SER A 530 -11.59 2.89 -6.53
CA SER A 530 -12.22 1.61 -6.22
C SER A 530 -12.29 0.69 -7.43
N LEU A 531 -12.79 -0.53 -7.23
CA LEU A 531 -12.86 -1.59 -8.23
C LEU A 531 -13.71 -1.28 -9.49
N TYR A 532 -14.39 -0.13 -9.54
CA TYR A 532 -15.16 0.31 -10.70
C TYR A 532 -14.60 1.57 -11.37
N ASN A 533 -13.50 2.13 -10.87
CA ASN A 533 -12.94 3.39 -11.36
C ASN A 533 -12.12 3.23 -12.65
N GLY A 534 -11.76 2.02 -13.03
CA GLY A 534 -10.97 1.74 -14.23
C GLY A 534 -9.70 2.61 -14.27
N GLY A 535 -9.47 3.26 -15.40
CA GLY A 535 -8.29 4.09 -15.62
C GLY A 535 -8.18 5.36 -14.76
N TYR A 536 -9.20 5.70 -13.94
CA TYR A 536 -9.09 6.78 -12.96
C TYR A 536 -8.41 6.33 -11.65
N ALA A 537 -8.41 5.04 -11.35
CA ALA A 537 -7.80 4.52 -10.14
C ALA A 537 -6.26 4.59 -10.24
N GLY A 538 -5.58 4.71 -9.10
CA GLY A 538 -4.12 4.74 -9.05
C GLY A 538 -3.57 5.46 -7.82
N LEU A 539 -2.27 5.37 -7.56
CA LEU A 539 -1.65 5.88 -6.33
C LEU A 539 -1.92 7.39 -6.10
N ALA A 540 -1.89 8.19 -7.16
CA ALA A 540 -2.20 9.61 -7.12
C ALA A 540 -3.72 9.93 -7.10
N CYS A 541 -4.61 8.95 -7.26
CA CYS A 541 -6.05 9.17 -7.34
C CYS A 541 -6.63 9.72 -6.02
N ARG A 542 -7.53 10.70 -6.12
CA ARG A 542 -8.17 11.39 -4.98
C ARG A 542 -9.61 11.79 -5.31
N SER A 543 -10.49 11.85 -4.31
CA SER A 543 -11.87 12.38 -4.47
C SER A 543 -12.16 13.57 -3.56
N SER A 544 -12.60 14.67 -4.18
CA SER A 544 -12.93 15.92 -3.48
C SER A 544 -14.40 16.04 -3.06
N ASN A 545 -15.20 14.99 -3.26
CA ASN A 545 -16.65 15.00 -3.02
C ASN A 545 -17.03 14.47 -1.63
N ILE A 546 -16.18 13.65 -1.00
CA ILE A 546 -16.60 12.85 0.15
C ILE A 546 -16.44 13.63 1.46
N SER A 547 -17.56 13.88 2.14
CA SER A 547 -17.57 14.52 3.45
C SER A 547 -17.12 13.57 4.57
N VAL A 548 -16.64 14.10 5.70
CA VAL A 548 -16.06 13.31 6.80
C VAL A 548 -17.00 12.27 7.43
N GLY A 549 -18.31 12.51 7.38
CA GLY A 549 -19.35 11.62 7.91
C GLY A 549 -19.91 10.61 6.91
N VAL A 550 -19.48 10.65 5.65
CA VAL A 550 -20.03 9.79 4.59
C VAL A 550 -19.40 8.39 4.65
N ALA A 551 -20.23 7.37 4.51
CA ALA A 551 -19.85 5.96 4.54
C ALA A 551 -20.42 5.23 3.31
N TYR A 552 -19.57 4.50 2.60
CA TYR A 552 -19.95 3.71 1.42
C TYR A 552 -19.28 2.35 1.40
N TRP A 553 -19.83 1.41 0.63
CA TRP A 553 -19.26 0.07 0.43
C TRP A 553 -17.84 0.08 -0.14
N TYR A 554 -17.51 1.12 -0.91
CA TYR A 554 -16.25 1.27 -1.62
C TYR A 554 -15.24 2.18 -0.92
N GLY A 555 -15.43 2.54 0.35
CA GLY A 555 -14.41 3.25 1.14
C GLY A 555 -14.05 2.49 2.39
N SER A 556 -12.77 2.19 2.57
CA SER A 556 -12.27 1.41 3.70
C SER A 556 -11.25 2.17 4.52
N VAL A 557 -11.34 1.96 5.84
CA VAL A 557 -10.41 2.54 6.81
C VAL A 557 -9.00 2.00 6.59
N GLY A 558 -8.02 2.90 6.51
CA GLY A 558 -6.61 2.53 6.45
C GLY A 558 -6.00 2.24 7.81
N SER A 559 -4.88 1.51 7.83
CA SER A 559 -4.13 1.16 9.04
C SER A 559 -3.00 2.15 9.34
N PRO A 560 -2.67 2.43 10.61
CA PRO A 560 -1.56 3.30 10.96
C PRO A 560 -0.21 2.59 10.81
N GLY A 561 0.79 3.35 10.36
CA GLY A 561 2.21 2.98 10.41
C GLY A 561 2.92 3.58 11.63
N LEU A 562 4.24 3.70 11.57
CA LEU A 562 5.04 4.38 12.60
C LEU A 562 4.75 5.88 12.64
N ALA A 563 4.65 6.50 11.45
CA ALA A 563 4.49 7.93 11.31
C ALA A 563 3.33 8.48 12.15
N GLY A 564 3.61 9.61 12.79
CA GLY A 564 2.66 10.46 13.49
C GLY A 564 2.36 10.11 14.93
#